data_AF-A0A1Q6DVA0-F1
#
_entry.id   AF-A0A1Q6DVA0-F1
#
_cell.length_a   1.000
_cell.length_b   1.000
_cell.length_c   1.000
_cell.angle_alpha   90.00
_cell.angle_beta   90.00
_cell.angle_gamma   90.00
#
_symmetry.space_group_name_H-M   'P 1'
#
loop_
_entity.id
_entity.type
_entity.pdbx_description
1 polymer ?
#
loop_
_entity_poly.entity_id
_entity_poly.type
_entity_poly.pdbx_seq_one_letter_code
_entity_poly.pdbx_strand_id
1 'polypeptide(L)'
;MSEVKYIKKDKEGLEEIKVGKEDSIKCPVFIPEIKSSEDLYPLLNHRNFLENKNPIMVPGYKWQKIRTKEEFTDRKDEIKKLMKDHPLLYYEPPELFRYKRPSNLITYSLRGSRAKRRDFNKEIKNKNIDDAIEILPEFFQPFVECQLNRVLEIMEDKYDESLEEEKLERWDKPIAQAWTDERVNKGWQEYFFTLAKDASKMPNANLIPPSPPLLKSSKLINKENRVLADLKRIRGVNRAMMNITEKVGGELSSYFHLYIDYGIFKPNSNVSLRKLQEKIEKEIQVNSYAGIALTISNYSKVWKNDLVKRLGNFITSIVNIAKENYLPVILPRSKWYGEYLTDYGVNGFSSLMNGHYRYSQRSTGGIGEKARYGKVPVIELANEYNIEKIQRFLKEYGELPNIESLPSKPEWNPDGGSLTEKFGNPKQFRIHFGKARRLSHVEEASRLRESIKDGNLSPAKRYLEKSDHPELSNKN
;
A
#
# COMPACT_ATOMS: atom_id res chain seq x y z
N MET A 1 31.35 3.36 13.07
CA MET A 1 30.70 2.89 11.83
C MET A 1 30.27 4.11 11.05
N SER A 2 30.62 4.21 9.76
CA SER A 2 30.17 5.32 8.91
C SER A 2 28.65 5.29 8.78
N GLU A 3 28.00 6.42 9.01
CA GLU A 3 26.54 6.58 8.93
C GLU A 3 26.05 6.29 7.50
N VAL A 4 25.17 5.30 7.32
CA VAL A 4 24.62 4.95 6.02
C VAL A 4 23.64 6.02 5.58
N LYS A 5 23.97 6.74 4.51
CA LYS A 5 23.08 7.75 3.91
C LYS A 5 22.13 7.08 2.90
N TYR A 6 20.83 7.19 3.14
CA TYR A 6 19.79 6.65 2.26
C TYR A 6 19.24 7.67 1.25
N ILE A 7 19.61 8.94 1.40
CA ILE A 7 19.32 10.01 0.45
C ILE A 7 20.57 10.84 0.19
N LYS A 8 20.80 11.19 -1.07
CA LYS A 8 21.88 12.08 -1.54
C LYS A 8 21.36 12.96 -2.67
N LYS A 9 22.12 13.98 -3.07
CA LYS A 9 21.88 14.73 -4.31
C LYS A 9 22.80 14.22 -5.41
N ASP A 10 22.30 14.13 -6.63
CA ASP A 10 23.10 13.86 -7.82
C ASP A 10 23.82 15.13 -8.32
N LYS A 11 24.55 15.00 -9.43
CA LYS A 11 25.30 16.10 -10.05
C LYS A 11 24.41 17.22 -10.60
N GLU A 12 23.14 16.91 -10.87
CA GLU A 12 22.14 17.84 -11.42
C GLU A 12 21.31 18.47 -10.29
N GLY A 13 21.59 18.13 -9.02
CA GLY A 13 20.90 18.65 -7.85
C GLY A 13 19.59 17.93 -7.51
N LEU A 14 19.22 16.88 -8.25
CA LEU A 14 18.08 16.03 -7.93
C LEU A 14 18.39 15.09 -6.77
N GLU A 15 17.37 14.71 -6.02
CA GLU A 15 17.52 13.73 -4.96
C GLU A 15 17.59 12.32 -5.54
N GLU A 16 18.49 11.52 -4.99
CA GLU A 16 18.62 10.09 -5.24
C GLU A 16 18.51 9.33 -3.93
N ILE A 17 17.80 8.21 -3.95
CA ILE A 17 17.61 7.35 -2.78
C ILE A 17 18.31 6.00 -2.93
N LYS A 18 18.52 5.35 -1.79
CA LYS A 18 19.04 3.99 -1.68
C LYS A 18 17.98 3.04 -1.12
N VAL A 19 17.84 1.86 -1.73
CA VAL A 19 16.99 0.77 -1.25
C VAL A 19 17.79 -0.54 -1.28
N GLY A 20 17.99 -1.17 -0.12
CA GLY A 20 18.92 -2.30 -0.01
C GLY A 20 20.34 -1.86 -0.38
N LYS A 21 21.01 -2.57 -1.31
CA LYS A 21 22.30 -2.12 -1.86
C LYS A 21 22.16 -1.10 -2.99
N GLU A 22 20.99 -1.06 -3.65
CA GLU A 22 20.82 -0.22 -4.82
C GLU A 22 20.73 1.25 -4.43
N ASP A 23 21.67 2.02 -4.94
CA ASP A 23 21.69 3.47 -4.87
C ASP A 23 21.33 4.10 -6.22
N SER A 24 21.26 5.43 -6.21
CA SER A 24 21.02 6.25 -7.40
C SER A 24 19.66 6.01 -8.08
N ILE A 25 18.64 5.76 -7.25
CA ILE A 25 17.24 5.78 -7.67
C ILE A 25 16.78 7.24 -7.65
N LYS A 26 16.47 7.80 -8.83
CA LYS A 26 16.12 9.23 -8.98
C LYS A 26 14.74 9.55 -8.42
N CYS A 27 14.62 10.69 -7.74
CA CYS A 27 13.37 11.13 -7.10
C CYS A 27 12.74 12.37 -7.74
N PRO A 28 11.39 12.48 -7.75
CA PRO A 28 10.44 11.49 -7.24
C PRO A 28 10.40 10.20 -8.08
N VAL A 29 10.07 9.08 -7.42
CA VAL A 29 9.94 7.76 -8.07
C VAL A 29 8.55 7.16 -7.86
N PHE A 30 8.00 6.54 -8.90
CA PHE A 30 6.81 5.72 -8.77
C PHE A 30 7.18 4.27 -8.43
N ILE A 31 6.55 3.74 -7.38
CA ILE A 31 6.80 2.39 -6.88
C ILE A 31 5.59 1.51 -7.23
N PRO A 32 5.62 0.66 -8.27
CA PRO A 32 4.50 -0.24 -8.56
C PRO A 32 4.31 -1.27 -7.43
N GLU A 33 3.06 -1.54 -7.04
CA GLU A 33 2.74 -2.54 -6.01
C GLU A 33 2.10 -3.81 -6.59
N ILE A 34 2.79 -4.93 -6.44
CA ILE A 34 2.30 -6.27 -6.77
C ILE A 34 1.46 -6.81 -5.61
N LYS A 35 0.28 -7.36 -5.90
CA LYS A 35 -0.55 -8.06 -4.89
C LYS A 35 -0.94 -9.47 -5.33
N SER A 36 -0.89 -9.75 -6.63
CA SER A 36 -1.33 -10.99 -7.25
C SER A 36 -0.56 -11.27 -8.53
N SER A 37 -0.76 -12.46 -9.11
CA SER A 37 -0.11 -12.80 -10.38
C SER A 37 -0.57 -11.93 -11.54
N GLU A 38 -1.83 -11.49 -11.57
CA GLU A 38 -2.30 -10.53 -12.56
C GLU A 38 -1.55 -9.18 -12.49
N ASP A 39 -0.91 -8.84 -11.37
CA ASP A 39 -0.11 -7.61 -11.23
C ASP A 39 1.34 -7.82 -11.66
N LEU A 40 1.86 -9.05 -11.53
CA LEU A 40 3.23 -9.41 -11.96
C LEU A 40 3.33 -9.50 -13.49
N TYR A 41 2.31 -10.01 -14.18
CA TYR A 41 2.29 -10.08 -15.66
C TYR A 41 2.64 -8.76 -16.37
N PRO A 42 1.94 -7.63 -16.11
CA PRO A 42 2.25 -6.38 -16.80
C PRO A 42 3.66 -5.88 -16.48
N LEU A 43 4.16 -6.07 -15.26
CA LEU A 43 5.53 -5.70 -14.92
C LEU A 43 6.58 -6.52 -15.67
N LEU A 44 6.34 -7.81 -15.87
CA LEU A 44 7.26 -8.64 -16.67
C LEU A 44 7.18 -8.29 -18.17
N ASN A 45 5.98 -8.06 -18.70
CA ASN A 45 5.76 -7.73 -20.11
C ASN A 45 6.29 -6.34 -20.50
N HIS A 46 6.21 -5.39 -19.58
CA HIS A 46 6.63 -4.00 -19.79
C HIS A 46 7.81 -3.64 -18.89
N ARG A 47 8.69 -4.60 -18.57
CA ARG A 47 9.83 -4.38 -17.67
C ARG A 47 10.75 -3.24 -18.13
N ASN A 48 10.89 -3.07 -19.44
CA ASN A 48 11.72 -2.03 -20.04
C ASN A 48 11.15 -0.61 -19.80
N PHE A 49 9.88 -0.52 -19.39
CA PHE A 49 9.25 0.74 -18.99
C PHE A 49 9.61 1.16 -17.55
N LEU A 50 10.08 0.22 -16.72
CA LEU A 50 10.63 0.57 -15.42
C LEU A 50 12.00 1.22 -15.62
N GLU A 51 12.23 2.32 -14.92
CA GLU A 51 13.57 2.91 -14.86
C GLU A 51 14.57 1.93 -14.23
N ASN A 52 15.86 2.12 -14.54
CA ASN A 52 16.92 1.32 -13.94
C ASN A 52 16.82 1.38 -12.40
N LYS A 53 16.84 0.22 -11.75
CA LYS A 53 16.71 0.07 -10.29
C LYS A 53 15.40 0.61 -9.70
N ASN A 54 14.35 0.84 -10.50
CA ASN A 54 13.07 1.30 -9.98
C ASN A 54 12.54 0.34 -8.90
N PRO A 55 12.27 0.78 -7.66
CA PRO A 55 11.83 -0.10 -6.60
C PRO A 55 10.45 -0.70 -6.91
N ILE A 56 10.20 -1.92 -6.43
CA ILE A 56 8.93 -2.62 -6.58
C ILE A 56 8.42 -3.01 -5.20
N MET A 57 7.16 -2.68 -4.92
CA MET A 57 6.53 -3.07 -3.66
C MET A 57 5.87 -4.44 -3.83
N VAL A 58 6.18 -5.38 -2.93
CA VAL A 58 5.67 -6.75 -2.95
C VAL A 58 5.00 -7.10 -1.62
N PRO A 59 4.00 -7.99 -1.61
CA PRO A 59 3.28 -8.32 -0.39
C PRO A 59 4.09 -9.36 0.38
N GLY A 60 4.33 -9.16 1.67
CA GLY A 60 5.35 -9.91 2.41
C GLY A 60 5.37 -11.43 2.16
N TYR A 61 4.54 -12.19 2.87
CA TYR A 61 4.51 -13.66 2.71
C TYR A 61 3.90 -14.16 1.40
N LYS A 62 3.09 -13.32 0.74
CA LYS A 62 2.41 -13.73 -0.49
C LYS A 62 3.34 -13.66 -1.69
N TRP A 63 4.45 -12.92 -1.61
CA TRP A 63 5.36 -12.74 -2.73
C TRP A 63 5.87 -14.06 -3.28
N GLN A 64 6.37 -14.95 -2.41
CA GLN A 64 6.82 -16.29 -2.79
C GLN A 64 5.75 -17.04 -3.58
N LYS A 65 4.52 -17.08 -3.06
CA LYS A 65 3.40 -17.77 -3.70
C LYS A 65 3.01 -17.17 -5.04
N ILE A 66 3.12 -15.85 -5.20
CA ILE A 66 2.79 -15.15 -6.45
C ILE A 66 3.80 -15.52 -7.52
N ARG A 67 5.09 -15.41 -7.21
CA ARG A 67 6.18 -15.59 -8.19
C ARG A 67 6.44 -17.05 -8.57
N THR A 68 5.95 -18.01 -7.81
CA THR A 68 6.09 -19.46 -8.09
C THR A 68 4.80 -20.12 -8.57
N LYS A 69 3.80 -19.35 -9.01
CA LYS A 69 2.61 -19.95 -9.63
C LYS A 69 2.99 -20.68 -10.92
N GLU A 70 2.26 -21.74 -11.23
CA GLU A 70 2.43 -22.55 -12.42
C GLU A 70 2.44 -21.73 -13.72
N GLU A 71 1.59 -20.70 -13.79
CA GLU A 71 1.51 -19.77 -14.93
C GLU A 71 2.81 -18.96 -15.19
N PHE A 72 3.79 -19.02 -14.28
CA PHE A 72 5.11 -18.39 -14.43
C PHE A 72 6.25 -19.41 -14.60
N THR A 73 5.95 -20.68 -14.86
CA THR A 73 6.97 -21.74 -14.95
C THR A 73 8.02 -21.42 -16.02
N ASP A 74 7.58 -20.93 -17.19
CA ASP A 74 8.46 -20.58 -18.31
C ASP A 74 9.05 -19.17 -18.19
N ARG A 75 8.66 -18.42 -17.15
CA ARG A 75 9.11 -17.03 -16.90
C ARG A 75 9.97 -16.89 -15.65
N LYS A 76 10.44 -18.01 -15.09
CA LYS A 76 11.25 -18.03 -13.85
C LYS A 76 12.50 -17.16 -13.96
N ASP A 77 13.17 -17.18 -15.11
CA ASP A 77 14.40 -16.40 -15.29
C ASP A 77 14.13 -14.91 -15.48
N GLU A 78 13.04 -14.53 -16.13
CA GLU A 78 12.59 -13.13 -16.19
C GLU A 78 12.29 -12.59 -14.78
N ILE A 79 11.64 -13.39 -13.93
CA ILE A 79 11.35 -13.01 -12.55
C ILE A 79 12.65 -12.89 -11.74
N LYS A 80 13.60 -13.83 -11.88
CA LYS A 80 14.91 -13.70 -11.21
C LYS A 80 15.64 -12.44 -11.64
N LYS A 81 15.60 -12.11 -12.93
CA LYS A 81 16.19 -10.88 -13.47
C LYS A 81 15.51 -9.64 -12.90
N LEU A 82 14.17 -9.59 -12.89
CA LEU A 82 13.41 -8.51 -12.25
C LEU A 82 13.84 -8.29 -10.79
N MET A 83 13.98 -9.36 -10.02
CA MET A 83 14.37 -9.30 -8.60
C MET A 83 15.84 -8.96 -8.35
N LYS A 84 16.69 -9.15 -9.36
CA LYS A 84 18.10 -8.76 -9.33
C LYS A 84 18.25 -7.27 -9.68
N ASP A 85 17.55 -6.84 -10.72
CA ASP A 85 17.69 -5.51 -11.32
C ASP A 85 16.88 -4.44 -10.54
N HIS A 86 15.84 -4.84 -9.79
CA HIS A 86 14.97 -3.93 -9.06
C HIS A 86 14.90 -4.26 -7.55
N PRO A 87 15.11 -3.28 -6.66
CA PRO A 87 14.99 -3.50 -5.23
C PRO A 87 13.52 -3.75 -4.82
N LEU A 88 13.32 -4.66 -3.86
CA LEU A 88 12.01 -5.05 -3.36
C LEU A 88 11.69 -4.41 -2.02
N LEU A 89 10.52 -3.77 -1.94
CA LEU A 89 9.93 -3.30 -0.68
C LEU A 89 8.85 -4.29 -0.24
N TYR A 90 9.17 -5.13 0.74
CA TYR A 90 8.21 -6.06 1.33
C TYR A 90 7.27 -5.27 2.23
N TYR A 91 6.04 -5.04 1.76
CA TYR A 91 5.06 -4.19 2.41
C TYR A 91 3.96 -5.02 3.06
N GLU A 92 3.79 -4.84 4.36
CA GLU A 92 2.72 -5.44 5.16
C GLU A 92 1.57 -4.44 5.30
N PRO A 93 0.43 -4.66 4.61
CA PRO A 93 -0.60 -3.64 4.49
C PRO A 93 -1.28 -3.29 5.82
N PRO A 94 -1.13 -2.05 6.32
CA PRO A 94 -1.64 -1.67 7.64
C PRO A 94 -3.18 -1.62 7.67
N GLU A 95 -3.84 -1.54 6.52
CA GLU A 95 -5.29 -1.46 6.41
C GLU A 95 -6.00 -2.79 6.70
N LEU A 96 -5.26 -3.92 6.65
CA LEU A 96 -5.74 -5.22 7.10
C LEU A 96 -6.01 -5.21 8.62
N PHE A 97 -5.29 -4.37 9.36
CA PHE A 97 -5.34 -4.25 10.82
C PHE A 97 -6.14 -3.03 11.29
N ARG A 98 -7.03 -2.52 10.43
CA ARG A 98 -7.88 -1.36 10.73
C ARG A 98 -9.32 -1.50 10.27
N TYR A 99 -9.55 -2.02 9.06
CA TYR A 99 -10.91 -2.07 8.50
C TYR A 99 -11.52 -3.45 8.65
N LYS A 100 -12.82 -3.51 8.94
CA LYS A 100 -13.62 -4.74 8.98
C LYS A 100 -13.61 -5.42 7.60
N ARG A 101 -12.72 -6.40 7.42
CA ARG A 101 -12.48 -7.19 6.18
C ARG A 101 -12.06 -8.62 6.52
N PRO A 102 -12.89 -9.39 7.25
CA PRO A 102 -12.48 -10.68 7.81
C PRO A 102 -11.99 -11.67 6.76
N SER A 103 -12.68 -11.80 5.61
CA SER A 103 -12.26 -12.73 4.55
C SER A 103 -10.86 -12.40 4.01
N ASN A 104 -10.54 -11.11 3.82
CA ASN A 104 -9.20 -10.68 3.38
C ASN A 104 -8.15 -10.94 4.45
N LEU A 105 -8.44 -10.60 5.72
CA LEU A 105 -7.53 -10.79 6.84
C LEU A 105 -7.22 -12.28 7.04
N ILE A 106 -8.23 -13.15 7.09
CA ILE A 106 -8.04 -14.60 7.30
C ILE A 106 -7.30 -15.22 6.10
N THR A 107 -7.65 -14.84 4.87
CA THR A 107 -6.90 -15.32 3.69
C THR A 107 -5.45 -14.85 3.73
N TYR A 108 -5.18 -13.67 4.32
CA TYR A 108 -3.84 -13.14 4.48
C TYR A 108 -3.05 -13.89 5.56
N SER A 109 -3.63 -14.04 6.76
CA SER A 109 -3.00 -14.72 7.91
C SER A 109 -2.65 -16.17 7.60
N LEU A 110 -3.54 -16.89 6.91
CA LEU A 110 -3.35 -18.28 6.50
C LEU A 110 -2.46 -18.43 5.24
N ARG A 111 -1.82 -17.35 4.78
CA ARG A 111 -0.93 -17.32 3.60
C ARG A 111 -1.62 -17.88 2.33
N GLY A 112 -2.94 -17.76 2.27
CA GLY A 112 -3.79 -18.31 1.22
C GLY A 112 -3.84 -19.84 1.13
N SER A 113 -3.52 -20.57 2.20
CA SER A 113 -3.70 -22.03 2.26
C SER A 113 -5.18 -22.39 2.18
N ARG A 114 -5.57 -23.17 1.15
CA ARG A 114 -6.96 -23.62 0.98
C ARG A 114 -7.36 -24.65 2.04
N ALA A 115 -6.43 -25.53 2.43
CA ALA A 115 -6.67 -26.53 3.47
C ALA A 115 -6.95 -25.86 4.82
N LYS A 116 -6.01 -25.04 5.33
CA LYS A 116 -6.20 -24.30 6.59
C LYS A 116 -7.46 -23.41 6.56
N ARG A 117 -7.79 -22.82 5.40
CA ARG A 117 -9.02 -22.03 5.25
C ARG A 117 -10.28 -22.89 5.36
N ARG A 118 -10.26 -24.10 4.82
CA ARG A 118 -11.36 -25.06 4.95
C ARG A 118 -11.50 -25.53 6.39
N ASP A 119 -10.38 -25.81 7.06
CA ASP A 119 -10.36 -26.26 8.45
C ASP A 119 -10.88 -25.14 9.39
N PHE A 120 -10.39 -23.91 9.22
CA PHE A 120 -10.94 -22.73 9.90
C PHE A 120 -12.45 -22.61 9.70
N ASN A 121 -12.92 -22.73 8.45
CA ASN A 121 -14.35 -22.61 8.17
C ASN A 121 -15.15 -23.79 8.75
N LYS A 122 -14.56 -24.98 8.88
CA LYS A 122 -15.20 -26.14 9.48
C LYS A 122 -15.42 -25.91 10.97
N GLU A 123 -14.40 -25.43 11.68
CA GLU A 123 -14.52 -25.15 13.11
C GLU A 123 -15.53 -24.03 13.41
N ILE A 124 -15.54 -22.96 12.61
CA ILE A 124 -16.58 -21.92 12.72
C ILE A 124 -17.99 -22.51 12.53
N LYS A 125 -18.20 -23.38 11.54
CA LYS A 125 -19.51 -24.03 11.30
C LYS A 125 -19.94 -24.96 12.44
N ASN A 126 -18.97 -25.59 13.09
CA ASN A 126 -19.21 -26.45 14.23
C ASN A 126 -19.39 -25.68 15.56
N LYS A 127 -19.40 -24.34 15.51
CA LYS A 127 -19.43 -23.45 16.69
C LYS A 127 -18.19 -23.61 17.61
N ASN A 128 -17.11 -24.21 17.13
CA ASN A 128 -15.82 -24.34 17.82
C ASN A 128 -14.94 -23.10 17.55
N ILE A 129 -15.31 -21.97 18.15
CA ILE A 129 -14.66 -20.68 17.86
C ILE A 129 -13.20 -20.66 18.28
N ASP A 130 -12.86 -21.15 19.47
CA ASP A 130 -11.49 -21.10 19.99
C ASP A 130 -10.56 -21.93 19.11
N ASP A 131 -10.97 -23.14 18.72
CA ASP A 131 -10.24 -24.01 17.77
C ASP A 131 -10.06 -23.32 16.41
N ALA A 132 -11.08 -22.60 15.92
CA ALA A 132 -10.95 -21.83 14.68
C ALA A 132 -9.90 -20.72 14.79
N ILE A 133 -9.85 -20.02 15.93
CA ILE A 133 -8.87 -18.96 16.16
C ILE A 133 -7.45 -19.53 16.29
N GLU A 134 -7.27 -20.67 16.94
CA GLU A 134 -5.96 -21.34 17.11
C GLU A 134 -5.31 -21.75 15.78
N ILE A 135 -6.09 -21.99 14.71
CA ILE A 135 -5.56 -22.26 13.36
C ILE A 135 -4.78 -21.06 12.80
N LEU A 136 -5.08 -19.84 13.26
CA LEU A 136 -4.42 -18.61 12.83
C LEU A 136 -3.10 -18.42 13.57
N PRO A 137 -2.06 -17.86 12.92
CA PRO A 137 -0.84 -17.48 13.65
C PRO A 137 -1.17 -16.47 14.76
N GLU A 138 -0.51 -16.61 15.91
CA GLU A 138 -0.82 -15.89 17.16
C GLU A 138 -0.98 -14.37 16.97
N PHE A 139 -0.10 -13.75 16.17
CA PHE A 139 -0.17 -12.32 15.84
C PHE A 139 -1.53 -11.89 15.24
N PHE A 140 -2.19 -12.74 14.44
CA PHE A 140 -3.44 -12.41 13.74
C PHE A 140 -4.69 -12.68 14.57
N GLN A 141 -4.60 -13.53 15.60
CA GLN A 141 -5.76 -14.00 16.37
C GLN A 141 -6.59 -12.82 16.91
N PRO A 142 -6.02 -11.82 17.60
CA PRO A 142 -6.81 -10.74 18.18
C PRO A 142 -7.52 -9.88 17.11
N PHE A 143 -6.92 -9.75 15.93
CA PHE A 143 -7.51 -8.98 14.83
C PHE A 143 -8.69 -9.69 14.17
N VAL A 144 -8.67 -11.02 14.12
CA VAL A 144 -9.79 -11.81 13.59
C VAL A 144 -10.93 -11.88 14.61
N GLU A 145 -10.61 -12.05 15.90
CA GLU A 145 -11.59 -12.01 16.99
C GLU A 145 -12.40 -10.70 17.02
N CYS A 146 -11.76 -9.54 16.83
CA CYS A 146 -12.46 -8.24 16.72
C CYS A 146 -13.42 -8.13 15.52
N GLN A 147 -13.50 -9.16 14.69
CA GLN A 147 -14.32 -9.22 13.48
C GLN A 147 -15.17 -10.48 13.43
N LEU A 148 -15.26 -11.25 14.52
CA LEU A 148 -15.87 -12.57 14.52
C LEU A 148 -17.36 -12.52 14.17
N ASN A 149 -18.11 -11.54 14.68
CA ASN A 149 -19.53 -11.34 14.30
C ASN A 149 -19.68 -11.25 12.77
N ARG A 150 -18.78 -10.50 12.11
CA ARG A 150 -18.77 -10.38 10.65
C ARG A 150 -18.29 -11.67 9.95
N VAL A 151 -17.46 -12.48 10.59
CA VAL A 151 -17.09 -13.81 10.07
C VAL A 151 -18.32 -14.72 10.07
N LEU A 152 -19.05 -14.77 11.18
CA LEU A 152 -20.26 -15.58 11.37
C LEU A 152 -21.34 -15.17 10.37
N GLU A 153 -21.63 -13.87 10.24
CA GLU A 153 -22.57 -13.33 9.23
C GLU A 153 -22.25 -13.72 7.79
N ILE A 154 -20.97 -13.90 7.44
CA ILE A 154 -20.55 -14.31 6.08
C ILE A 154 -20.71 -15.81 5.89
N MET A 155 -20.69 -16.58 6.99
CA MET A 155 -20.65 -18.04 6.98
C MET A 155 -22.02 -18.69 7.19
N GLU A 156 -22.95 -17.98 7.82
CA GLU A 156 -24.32 -18.42 8.01
C GLU A 156 -25.26 -17.80 6.96
N ASP A 157 -26.08 -18.62 6.31
CA ASP A 157 -27.32 -18.17 5.65
C ASP A 157 -28.44 -17.87 6.67
N LYS A 158 -28.21 -18.11 7.97
CA LYS A 158 -29.12 -17.79 9.08
C LYS A 158 -28.33 -17.53 10.37
N TYR A 159 -28.27 -16.26 10.75
CA TYR A 159 -27.81 -15.80 12.07
C TYR A 159 -28.62 -16.53 13.15
N ASP A 160 -27.98 -17.36 13.96
CA ASP A 160 -28.64 -18.03 15.09
C ASP A 160 -28.65 -17.07 16.30
N GLU A 161 -29.83 -16.55 16.65
CA GLU A 161 -30.07 -15.63 17.77
C GLU A 161 -29.70 -16.22 19.15
N SER A 162 -29.27 -17.48 19.22
CA SER A 162 -28.87 -18.17 20.45
C SER A 162 -27.43 -17.93 20.93
N LEU A 163 -26.63 -17.11 20.24
CA LEU A 163 -25.34 -16.68 20.77
C LEU A 163 -25.56 -15.73 21.96
N GLU A 164 -25.18 -16.17 23.17
CA GLU A 164 -25.23 -15.38 24.41
C GLU A 164 -24.71 -13.95 24.17
N GLU A 165 -25.51 -12.93 24.48
CA GLU A 165 -25.20 -11.50 24.26
C GLU A 165 -23.81 -11.10 24.80
N GLU A 166 -23.38 -11.72 25.90
CA GLU A 166 -22.09 -11.47 26.56
C GLU A 166 -20.88 -11.86 25.67
N LYS A 167 -21.02 -12.88 24.80
CA LYS A 167 -19.99 -13.24 23.80
C LYS A 167 -19.99 -12.30 22.60
N LEU A 168 -21.14 -11.77 22.21
CA LEU A 168 -21.28 -10.83 21.10
C LEU A 168 -20.67 -9.45 21.42
N GLU A 169 -20.82 -8.96 22.66
CA GLU A 169 -20.18 -7.72 23.13
C GLU A 169 -18.65 -7.82 23.19
N ARG A 170 -18.12 -9.02 23.50
CA ARG A 170 -16.66 -9.27 23.50
C ARG A 170 -16.04 -9.04 22.11
N TRP A 171 -16.80 -9.27 21.04
CA TRP A 171 -16.30 -9.36 19.67
C TRP A 171 -16.59 -8.13 18.78
N ASP A 172 -17.47 -7.20 19.17
CA ASP A 172 -17.68 -5.94 18.44
C ASP A 172 -16.75 -4.79 18.87
N LYS A 173 -15.46 -5.11 19.04
CA LYS A 173 -14.43 -4.12 19.39
C LYS A 173 -13.84 -3.46 18.13
N PRO A 174 -13.44 -2.17 18.20
CA PRO A 174 -12.67 -1.56 17.12
C PRO A 174 -11.38 -2.35 16.87
N ILE A 175 -11.15 -2.79 15.62
CA ILE A 175 -9.97 -3.59 15.24
C ILE A 175 -8.64 -2.96 15.70
N ALA A 176 -8.58 -1.63 15.73
CA ALA A 176 -7.38 -0.93 16.21
C ALA A 176 -7.03 -1.25 17.68
N GLN A 177 -7.98 -1.70 18.50
CA GLN A 177 -7.72 -2.14 19.88
C GLN A 177 -7.00 -3.48 19.94
N ALA A 178 -7.09 -4.34 18.91
CA ALA A 178 -6.35 -5.60 18.86
C ALA A 178 -4.83 -5.38 19.00
N TRP A 179 -4.32 -4.21 18.59
CA TRP A 179 -2.91 -3.86 18.78
C TRP A 179 -2.48 -3.84 20.25
N THR A 180 -3.37 -3.69 21.22
CA THR A 180 -3.00 -3.72 22.65
C THR A 180 -3.01 -5.12 23.26
N ASP A 181 -3.44 -6.14 22.52
CA ASP A 181 -3.45 -7.53 22.98
C ASP A 181 -2.01 -8.08 23.07
N GLU A 182 -1.72 -8.83 24.14
CA GLU A 182 -0.39 -9.38 24.40
C GLU A 182 0.02 -10.42 23.35
N ARG A 183 -0.93 -11.15 22.76
CA ARG A 183 -0.69 -12.12 21.68
C ARG A 183 -0.11 -11.46 20.42
N VAL A 184 -0.42 -10.18 20.19
CA VAL A 184 0.23 -9.40 19.12
C VAL A 184 1.72 -9.24 19.38
N ASN A 185 2.15 -9.12 20.64
CA ASN A 185 3.58 -9.06 21.00
C ASN A 185 4.26 -10.42 20.89
N LYS A 186 3.64 -11.46 21.48
CA LYS A 186 4.16 -12.83 21.50
C LYS A 186 4.34 -13.39 20.09
N GLY A 187 3.29 -13.27 19.26
CA GLY A 187 3.30 -13.74 17.88
C GLY A 187 4.11 -12.87 16.89
N TRP A 188 4.54 -11.67 17.28
CA TRP A 188 5.27 -10.75 16.39
C TRP A 188 6.57 -11.38 15.88
N GLN A 189 7.39 -11.89 16.82
CA GLN A 189 8.71 -12.40 16.50
C GLN A 189 8.63 -13.60 15.57
N GLU A 190 7.77 -14.57 15.87
CA GLU A 190 7.61 -15.79 15.06
C GLU A 190 7.21 -15.45 13.62
N TYR A 191 6.18 -14.60 13.46
CA TYR A 191 5.67 -14.24 12.14
C TYR A 191 6.65 -13.37 11.37
N PHE A 192 7.20 -12.31 11.94
CA PHE A 192 8.02 -11.38 11.15
C PHE A 192 9.47 -11.84 10.97
N PHE A 193 10.00 -12.68 11.85
CA PHE A 193 11.34 -13.24 11.66
C PHE A 193 11.42 -14.16 10.45
N THR A 194 10.39 -15.00 10.22
CA THR A 194 10.34 -15.84 9.03
C THR A 194 10.17 -15.01 7.75
N LEU A 195 9.42 -13.89 7.80
CA LEU A 195 9.32 -12.94 6.68
C LEU A 195 10.67 -12.33 6.35
N ALA A 196 11.38 -11.85 7.37
CA ALA A 196 12.69 -11.24 7.23
C ALA A 196 13.71 -12.23 6.67
N LYS A 197 13.70 -13.49 7.12
CA LYS A 197 14.53 -14.57 6.55
C LYS A 197 14.26 -14.83 5.07
N ASP A 198 13.02 -14.70 4.62
CA ASP A 198 12.68 -14.86 3.21
C ASP A 198 13.06 -13.64 2.38
N ALA A 199 12.92 -12.44 2.95
CA ALA A 199 13.35 -11.19 2.30
C ALA A 199 14.87 -11.07 2.19
N SER A 200 15.63 -11.53 3.18
CA SER A 200 17.11 -11.47 3.18
C SER A 200 17.77 -12.38 2.13
N LYS A 201 17.02 -13.34 1.56
CA LYS A 201 17.46 -14.14 0.41
C LYS A 201 17.49 -13.35 -0.90
N MET A 202 16.92 -12.14 -0.90
CA MET A 202 16.91 -11.25 -2.05
C MET A 202 18.09 -10.28 -1.97
N PRO A 203 18.77 -10.00 -3.09
CA PRO A 203 19.99 -9.16 -3.07
C PRO A 203 19.70 -7.73 -2.62
N ASN A 204 18.49 -7.23 -2.87
CA ASN A 204 18.09 -5.85 -2.66
C ASN A 204 16.68 -5.79 -2.07
N ALA A 205 16.55 -5.92 -0.75
CA ALA A 205 15.25 -5.91 -0.09
C ALA A 205 15.24 -5.05 1.18
N ASN A 206 14.13 -4.35 1.39
CA ASN A 206 13.78 -3.69 2.64
C ASN A 206 12.38 -4.12 3.09
N LEU A 207 12.13 -4.07 4.40
CA LEU A 207 10.82 -4.35 4.99
C LEU A 207 10.10 -3.07 5.41
N ILE A 208 8.79 -3.03 5.17
CA ILE A 208 7.89 -2.01 5.74
C ILE A 208 6.91 -2.77 6.65
N PRO A 209 7.07 -2.70 7.99
CA PRO A 209 6.21 -3.44 8.92
C PRO A 209 4.77 -2.94 8.86
N PRO A 210 3.76 -3.71 9.31
CA PRO A 210 2.45 -3.12 9.55
C PRO A 210 2.54 -2.12 10.71
N SER A 211 1.68 -1.11 10.71
CA SER A 211 1.69 -0.05 11.72
C SER A 211 0.29 0.20 12.29
N PRO A 212 0.14 0.35 13.62
CA PRO A 212 -1.11 0.78 14.23
C PRO A 212 -1.59 2.12 13.65
N PRO A 213 -2.90 2.30 13.44
CA PRO A 213 -3.42 3.55 12.90
C PRO A 213 -3.48 4.67 13.94
N LEU A 214 -2.98 5.86 13.60
CA LEU A 214 -3.29 7.10 14.31
C LEU A 214 -4.63 7.67 13.85
N LEU A 215 -5.60 7.77 14.77
CA LEU A 215 -6.98 8.18 14.49
C LEU A 215 -7.33 9.52 15.18
N LYS A 216 -8.29 10.26 14.62
CA LYS A 216 -8.83 11.51 15.23
C LYS A 216 -9.33 11.31 16.66
N SER A 217 -10.09 10.23 16.85
CA SER A 217 -10.78 9.88 18.08
C SER A 217 -10.23 8.58 18.62
N SER A 218 -9.04 8.62 19.18
CA SER A 218 -8.61 7.69 20.23
C SER A 218 -9.49 7.91 21.49
N LYS A 219 -10.81 7.73 21.34
CA LYS A 219 -11.83 7.81 22.38
C LYS A 219 -11.85 6.47 23.10
N LEU A 220 -11.29 6.44 24.31
CA LEU A 220 -11.66 5.62 25.47
C LEU A 220 -10.50 5.76 26.47
N ILE A 221 -10.81 6.36 27.62
CA ILE A 221 -10.02 6.50 28.86
C ILE A 221 -8.79 7.43 28.75
N ASN A 222 -8.91 8.62 29.36
CA ASN A 222 -7.90 9.67 29.52
C ASN A 222 -7.23 10.18 28.23
N LYS A 223 -7.74 11.30 27.70
CA LYS A 223 -7.46 11.88 26.37
C LYS A 223 -5.97 12.06 26.01
N GLU A 224 -5.09 12.27 26.98
CA GLU A 224 -3.64 12.46 26.72
C GLU A 224 -2.84 11.14 26.71
N ASN A 225 -3.30 10.11 27.44
CA ASN A 225 -2.55 8.86 27.60
C ASN A 225 -2.61 7.98 26.35
N ARG A 226 -3.69 8.05 25.55
CA ARG A 226 -3.87 7.15 24.40
C ARG A 226 -3.08 7.55 23.16
N VAL A 227 -2.94 8.84 22.83
CA VAL A 227 -2.06 9.24 21.71
C VAL A 227 -0.61 8.86 22.00
N LEU A 228 -0.18 9.03 23.25
CA LEU A 228 1.13 8.56 23.71
C LEU A 228 1.24 7.04 23.67
N ALA A 229 0.18 6.31 24.03
CA ALA A 229 0.16 4.84 23.93
C ALA A 229 0.21 4.35 22.48
N ASP A 230 -0.59 4.93 21.58
CA ASP A 230 -0.59 4.63 20.15
C ASP A 230 0.79 4.94 19.54
N LEU A 231 1.42 6.05 19.92
CA LEU A 231 2.77 6.39 19.52
C LEU A 231 3.82 5.44 20.08
N LYS A 232 3.72 5.08 21.36
CA LYS A 232 4.58 4.07 21.99
C LYS A 232 4.44 2.73 21.25
N ARG A 233 3.22 2.38 20.83
CA ARG A 233 2.94 1.16 20.06
C ARG A 233 3.55 1.21 18.67
N ILE A 234 3.38 2.32 17.94
CA ILE A 234 3.99 2.54 16.62
C ILE A 234 5.52 2.43 16.71
N ARG A 235 6.14 3.08 17.70
CA ARG A 235 7.59 2.96 17.93
C ARG A 235 7.98 1.53 18.27
N GLY A 236 7.20 0.86 19.13
CA GLY A 236 7.44 -0.53 19.52
C GLY A 236 7.45 -1.50 18.34
N VAL A 237 6.47 -1.42 17.43
CA VAL A 237 6.41 -2.31 16.25
C VAL A 237 7.54 -2.03 15.26
N ASN A 238 7.91 -0.75 15.08
CA ASN A 238 9.01 -0.37 14.19
C ASN A 238 10.36 -0.83 14.74
N ARG A 239 10.62 -0.63 16.04
CA ARG A 239 11.82 -1.17 16.71
C ARG A 239 11.86 -2.69 16.67
N ALA A 240 10.73 -3.36 16.89
CA ALA A 240 10.68 -4.81 16.82
C ALA A 240 11.02 -5.33 15.41
N MET A 241 10.57 -4.65 14.36
CA MET A 241 10.97 -4.98 12.99
C MET A 241 12.45 -4.68 12.73
N MET A 242 12.96 -3.53 13.16
CA MET A 242 14.38 -3.17 13.05
C MET A 242 15.27 -4.23 13.72
N ASN A 243 14.95 -4.62 14.95
CA ASN A 243 15.66 -5.67 15.68
C ASN A 243 15.60 -7.03 14.97
N ILE A 244 14.47 -7.35 14.31
CA ILE A 244 14.35 -8.56 13.50
C ILE A 244 15.28 -8.49 12.28
N THR A 245 15.30 -7.37 11.56
CA THR A 245 16.17 -7.20 10.39
C THR A 245 17.65 -7.26 10.77
N GLU A 246 18.04 -6.64 11.88
CA GLU A 246 19.40 -6.70 12.43
C GLU A 246 19.80 -8.14 12.81
N LYS A 247 18.90 -8.88 13.47
CA LYS A 247 19.14 -10.29 13.85
C LYS A 247 19.26 -11.24 12.66
N VAL A 248 18.47 -11.01 11.61
CA VAL A 248 18.57 -11.81 10.37
C VAL A 248 19.87 -11.47 9.63
N GLY A 249 20.35 -10.23 9.75
CA GLY A 249 21.58 -9.76 9.13
C GLY A 249 21.47 -9.59 7.61
N GLY A 250 22.62 -9.41 6.96
CA GLY A 250 22.68 -8.97 5.56
C GLY A 250 22.41 -7.47 5.42
N GLU A 251 22.02 -7.01 4.23
CA GLU A 251 21.63 -5.60 4.02
C GLU A 251 20.11 -5.38 4.10
N LEU A 252 19.39 -6.34 4.68
CA LEU A 252 17.97 -6.19 4.94
C LEU A 252 17.77 -5.09 6.01
N SER A 253 17.07 -4.03 5.64
CA SER A 253 16.74 -2.95 6.58
C SER A 253 15.23 -2.73 6.67
N SER A 254 14.78 -2.02 7.70
CA SER A 254 13.37 -1.73 7.92
C SER A 254 13.07 -0.23 7.78
N TYR A 255 11.93 0.11 7.20
CA TYR A 255 11.39 1.48 7.23
C TYR A 255 10.67 1.74 8.54
N PHE A 256 10.75 2.98 9.03
CA PHE A 256 9.83 3.47 10.04
C PHE A 256 8.47 3.74 9.40
N HIS A 257 7.47 2.90 9.68
CA HIS A 257 6.13 3.02 9.11
C HIS A 257 5.18 3.77 10.04
N LEU A 258 4.62 4.85 9.52
CA LEU A 258 3.56 5.65 10.13
C LEU A 258 2.24 5.49 9.34
N TYR A 259 1.19 5.01 10.01
CA TYR A 259 -0.14 4.93 9.41
C TYR A 259 -1.10 5.95 10.04
N ILE A 260 -1.55 6.91 9.25
CA ILE A 260 -2.35 8.06 9.70
C ILE A 260 -3.73 8.09 9.03
N ASP A 261 -4.78 8.38 9.79
CA ASP A 261 -6.06 8.81 9.23
C ASP A 261 -6.11 10.32 8.97
N TYR A 262 -6.73 10.75 7.86
CA TYR A 262 -6.93 12.18 7.56
C TYR A 262 -7.55 12.98 8.71
N GLY A 263 -8.35 12.33 9.57
CA GLY A 263 -9.02 12.97 10.69
C GLY A 263 -8.06 13.61 11.69
N ILE A 264 -6.79 13.20 11.75
CA ILE A 264 -5.81 13.85 12.64
C ILE A 264 -5.50 15.29 12.23
N PHE A 265 -5.72 15.64 10.95
CA PHE A 265 -5.50 16.99 10.42
C PHE A 265 -6.67 17.93 10.70
N LYS A 266 -7.77 17.46 11.33
CA LYS A 266 -8.90 18.33 11.69
C LYS A 266 -8.54 19.25 12.88
N PRO A 267 -9.07 20.48 12.96
CA PRO A 267 -8.78 21.42 14.07
C PRO A 267 -9.06 20.85 15.46
N ASN A 268 -10.15 20.09 15.58
CA ASN A 268 -10.56 19.40 16.80
C ASN A 268 -9.97 17.98 16.93
N SER A 269 -8.76 17.75 16.41
CA SER A 269 -8.03 16.50 16.65
C SER A 269 -7.38 16.53 18.03
N ASN A 270 -7.45 15.41 18.77
CA ASN A 270 -6.72 15.26 20.03
C ASN A 270 -5.22 14.97 19.81
N VAL A 271 -4.80 14.74 18.56
CA VAL A 271 -3.40 14.48 18.21
C VAL A 271 -2.70 15.80 17.93
N SER A 272 -1.73 16.16 18.79
CA SER A 272 -0.81 17.26 18.51
C SER A 272 0.19 16.84 17.44
N LEU A 273 0.07 17.42 16.23
CA LEU A 273 0.99 17.14 15.13
C LEU A 273 2.44 17.49 15.47
N ARG A 274 2.64 18.56 16.24
CA ARG A 274 3.97 18.96 16.74
C ARG A 274 4.58 17.91 17.67
N LYS A 275 3.83 17.47 18.69
CA LYS A 275 4.32 16.40 19.60
C LYS A 275 4.58 15.10 18.85
N LEU A 276 3.76 14.78 17.83
CA LEU A 276 3.98 13.65 16.94
C LEU A 276 5.31 13.77 16.19
N GLN A 277 5.58 14.91 15.57
CA GLN A 277 6.83 15.21 14.87
C GLN A 277 8.04 15.08 15.80
N GLU A 278 8.02 15.72 16.98
CA GLU A 278 9.09 15.63 17.99
C GLU A 278 9.37 14.18 18.43
N LYS A 279 8.33 13.33 18.50
CA LYS A 279 8.51 11.91 18.86
C LYS A 279 9.06 11.07 17.72
N ILE A 280 8.74 11.41 16.47
CA ILE A 280 9.30 10.76 15.28
C ILE A 280 10.76 11.13 15.13
N GLU A 281 11.09 12.41 15.25
CA GLU A 281 12.47 12.92 15.20
C GLU A 281 13.37 12.20 16.21
N LYS A 282 12.98 12.18 17.50
CA LYS A 282 13.70 11.45 18.55
C LYS A 282 13.83 9.95 18.28
N GLU A 283 12.88 9.36 17.55
CA GLU A 283 12.90 7.94 17.26
C GLU A 283 13.90 7.61 16.15
N ILE A 284 13.93 8.40 15.08
CA ILE A 284 14.83 8.17 13.95
C ILE A 284 16.26 8.61 14.23
N GLN A 285 16.49 9.58 15.14
CA GLN A 285 17.83 10.01 15.55
C GLN A 285 18.59 8.94 16.34
N VAL A 286 17.88 8.01 17.00
CA VAL A 286 18.50 7.02 17.91
C VAL A 286 18.43 5.58 17.38
N ASN A 287 17.79 5.35 16.23
CA ASN A 287 17.59 4.02 15.65
C ASN A 287 17.89 4.05 14.15
N SER A 288 18.34 2.92 13.61
CA SER A 288 18.74 2.83 12.19
C SER A 288 17.60 2.32 11.32
N TYR A 289 16.92 3.23 10.62
CA TYR A 289 15.88 2.90 9.64
C TYR A 289 16.37 3.14 8.20
N ALA A 290 15.78 2.46 7.22
CA ALA A 290 16.06 2.66 5.79
C ALA A 290 15.32 3.88 5.20
N GLY A 291 14.39 4.45 5.95
CA GLY A 291 13.51 5.52 5.48
C GLY A 291 12.23 5.61 6.31
N ILE A 292 11.37 6.57 5.96
CA ILE A 292 10.03 6.72 6.52
C ILE A 292 9.00 6.32 5.47
N ALA A 293 8.17 5.33 5.79
CA ALA A 293 6.99 5.00 5.02
C ALA A 293 5.78 5.68 5.66
N LEU A 294 5.09 6.56 4.95
CA LEU A 294 3.92 7.28 5.45
C LEU A 294 2.67 6.89 4.67
N THR A 295 1.82 6.06 5.28
CA THR A 295 0.53 5.70 4.70
C THR A 295 -0.54 6.65 5.26
N ILE A 296 -1.24 7.40 4.40
CA ILE A 296 -2.37 8.23 4.82
C ILE A 296 -3.67 7.65 4.29
N SER A 297 -4.63 7.54 5.18
CA SER A 297 -5.94 6.99 4.90
C SER A 297 -6.92 8.13 4.60
N ASN A 298 -7.74 7.97 3.55
CA ASN A 298 -8.79 8.89 3.11
C ASN A 298 -8.23 10.22 2.57
N TYR A 299 -7.20 10.17 1.71
CA TYR A 299 -6.64 11.36 1.06
C TYR A 299 -7.73 12.28 0.48
N SER A 300 -8.71 11.75 -0.26
CA SER A 300 -9.81 12.57 -0.82
C SER A 300 -10.56 13.41 0.22
N LYS A 301 -10.66 12.95 1.47
CA LYS A 301 -11.30 13.72 2.54
C LYS A 301 -10.45 14.89 3.03
N VAL A 302 -9.13 14.88 2.81
CA VAL A 302 -8.27 16.05 3.10
C VAL A 302 -8.72 17.22 2.23
N TRP A 303 -8.82 17.02 0.91
CA TRP A 303 -9.27 18.06 -0.03
C TRP A 303 -10.73 18.47 0.22
N LYS A 304 -11.64 17.51 0.37
CA LYS A 304 -13.06 17.80 0.64
C LYS A 304 -13.34 18.52 1.96
N ASN A 305 -12.37 18.56 2.88
CA ASN A 305 -12.50 19.24 4.17
C ASN A 305 -11.53 20.43 4.29
N ASP A 306 -10.93 20.88 3.18
CA ASP A 306 -9.96 21.97 3.13
C ASP A 306 -8.79 21.84 4.14
N LEU A 307 -8.24 20.62 4.23
CA LEU A 307 -7.14 20.29 5.15
C LEU A 307 -5.77 20.26 4.44
N VAL A 308 -5.71 20.68 3.17
CA VAL A 308 -4.54 20.54 2.30
C VAL A 308 -3.33 21.28 2.87
N LYS A 309 -3.52 22.52 3.35
CA LYS A 309 -2.45 23.30 3.99
C LYS A 309 -1.87 22.60 5.22
N ARG A 310 -2.72 22.00 6.06
CA ARG A 310 -2.28 21.28 7.27
C ARG A 310 -1.55 19.99 6.93
N LEU A 311 -2.02 19.26 5.91
CA LEU A 311 -1.33 18.10 5.38
C LEU A 311 0.05 18.50 4.84
N GLY A 312 0.10 19.51 3.96
CA GLY A 312 1.35 19.99 3.36
C GLY A 312 2.40 20.37 4.41
N ASN A 313 2.02 21.18 5.40
CA ASN A 313 2.91 21.55 6.51
C ASN A 313 3.42 20.31 7.28
N PHE A 314 2.53 19.35 7.54
CA PHE A 314 2.93 18.11 8.21
C PHE A 314 3.94 17.31 7.38
N ILE A 315 3.70 17.15 6.08
CA ILE A 315 4.59 16.44 5.16
C ILE A 315 5.95 17.13 5.10
N THR A 316 5.99 18.45 4.91
CA THR A 316 7.26 19.20 4.88
C THR A 316 8.06 19.01 6.16
N SER A 317 7.41 19.06 7.34
CA SER A 317 8.12 18.81 8.61
C SER A 317 8.69 17.40 8.68
N ILE A 318 7.93 16.37 8.29
CA ILE A 318 8.40 14.98 8.31
C ILE A 318 9.57 14.79 7.33
N VAL A 319 9.47 15.38 6.14
CA VAL A 319 10.53 15.35 5.12
C VAL A 319 11.79 16.05 5.63
N ASN A 320 11.69 17.21 6.26
CA ASN A 320 12.85 17.91 6.83
C ASN A 320 13.53 17.08 7.92
N ILE A 321 12.75 16.55 8.86
CA ILE A 321 13.23 15.63 9.92
C ILE A 321 13.94 14.42 9.30
N ALA A 322 13.37 13.82 8.24
CA ALA A 322 13.97 12.68 7.56
C ALA A 322 15.29 13.05 6.86
N LYS A 323 15.33 14.18 6.15
CA LYS A 323 16.52 14.66 5.41
C LYS A 323 17.68 14.98 6.33
N GLU A 324 17.43 15.55 7.50
CA GLU A 324 18.46 15.78 8.53
C GLU A 324 19.13 14.48 9.00
N ASN A 325 18.42 13.35 8.88
CA ASN A 325 18.91 12.01 9.22
C ASN A 325 19.23 11.17 7.97
N TYR A 326 19.35 11.80 6.79
CA TYR A 326 19.61 11.14 5.51
C TYR A 326 18.64 10.01 5.14
N LEU A 327 17.35 10.15 5.51
CA LEU A 327 16.31 9.16 5.27
C LEU A 327 15.35 9.60 4.15
N PRO A 328 14.99 8.72 3.21
CA PRO A 328 13.95 9.00 2.23
C PRO A 328 12.55 8.89 2.85
N VAL A 329 11.61 9.68 2.33
CA VAL A 329 10.18 9.56 2.66
C VAL A 329 9.42 9.01 1.47
N ILE A 330 8.72 7.91 1.66
CA ILE A 330 7.83 7.32 0.65
C ILE A 330 6.37 7.32 1.12
N LEU A 331 5.45 7.43 0.18
CA LEU A 331 4.01 7.39 0.41
C LEU A 331 3.37 6.14 -0.23
N PRO A 332 3.34 5.00 0.47
CA PRO A 332 2.63 3.83 -0.02
C PRO A 332 1.14 4.12 -0.26
N ARG A 333 0.62 3.65 -1.39
CA ARG A 333 -0.80 3.65 -1.80
C ARG A 333 -1.45 5.02 -1.79
N SER A 334 -0.74 6.00 -2.32
CA SER A 334 -1.12 7.42 -2.31
C SER A 334 -1.59 7.93 -3.68
N LYS A 335 -1.25 7.25 -4.78
CA LYS A 335 -1.63 7.63 -6.17
C LYS A 335 -1.26 9.09 -6.49
N TRP A 336 -2.07 9.79 -7.30
CA TRP A 336 -1.95 11.21 -7.59
C TRP A 336 -1.94 12.12 -6.35
N TYR A 337 -2.49 11.71 -5.21
CA TYR A 337 -2.31 12.50 -3.97
C TYR A 337 -0.88 12.40 -3.45
N GLY A 338 -0.20 11.26 -3.64
CA GLY A 338 1.21 11.11 -3.32
C GLY A 338 2.10 11.86 -4.29
N GLU A 339 1.74 11.81 -5.57
CA GLU A 339 2.37 12.62 -6.62
C GLU A 339 2.26 14.11 -6.31
N TYR A 340 1.07 14.63 -5.96
CA TYR A 340 0.92 16.00 -5.47
C TYR A 340 1.87 16.34 -4.31
N LEU A 341 2.11 15.37 -3.42
CA LEU A 341 2.96 15.55 -2.24
C LEU A 341 4.47 15.48 -2.55
N THR A 342 4.89 15.14 -3.78
CA THR A 342 6.31 15.23 -4.17
C THR A 342 6.79 16.68 -4.19
N ASP A 343 5.90 17.64 -4.46
CA ASP A 343 6.21 19.09 -4.35
C ASP A 343 6.54 19.51 -2.90
N TYR A 344 6.22 18.68 -1.90
CA TYR A 344 6.58 18.88 -0.49
C TYR A 344 7.85 18.10 -0.10
N GLY A 345 8.58 17.54 -1.08
CA GLY A 345 9.85 16.84 -0.92
C GLY A 345 9.75 15.34 -0.63
N VAL A 346 8.58 14.73 -0.88
CA VAL A 346 8.43 13.26 -0.82
C VAL A 346 9.24 12.61 -1.95
N ASN A 347 9.99 11.56 -1.62
CA ASN A 347 10.92 10.90 -2.56
C ASN A 347 10.26 9.84 -3.44
N GLY A 348 9.16 9.23 -3.00
CA GLY A 348 8.46 8.25 -3.81
C GLY A 348 7.01 8.05 -3.40
N PHE A 349 6.20 7.61 -4.35
CA PHE A 349 4.79 7.33 -4.15
C PHE A 349 4.41 6.00 -4.81
N SER A 350 3.37 5.35 -4.31
CA SER A 350 2.92 4.07 -4.87
C SER A 350 1.43 4.01 -5.13
N SER A 351 1.03 3.06 -5.95
CA SER A 351 -0.35 2.72 -6.23
C SER A 351 -0.46 1.21 -6.43
N LEU A 352 -1.59 0.63 -6.01
CA LEU A 352 -1.91 -0.73 -6.42
C LEU A 352 -2.05 -0.79 -7.95
N MET A 353 -1.58 -1.88 -8.55
CA MET A 353 -1.78 -2.17 -9.98
C MET A 353 -3.27 -2.37 -10.35
N ASN A 354 -4.21 -2.32 -9.41
CA ASN A 354 -5.64 -2.27 -9.71
C ASN A 354 -6.30 -0.91 -9.45
N GLY A 355 -5.53 0.08 -8.97
CA GLY A 355 -6.01 1.44 -8.73
C GLY A 355 -6.90 1.61 -7.54
N HIS A 356 -6.73 0.79 -6.53
CA HIS A 356 -7.28 1.15 -5.24
C HIS A 356 -6.15 1.62 -4.33
N TYR A 357 -6.43 2.62 -3.51
CA TYR A 357 -5.54 2.98 -2.40
C TYR A 357 -5.75 2.03 -1.20
N ARG A 358 -6.74 1.12 -1.26
CA ARG A 358 -7.12 0.16 -0.22
C ARG A 358 -7.63 -1.15 -0.83
N TYR A 359 -7.63 -2.23 -0.06
CA TYR A 359 -8.42 -3.42 -0.40
C TYR A 359 -9.91 -3.06 -0.54
N SER A 360 -10.60 -3.64 -1.52
CA SER A 360 -12.05 -3.48 -1.64
C SER A 360 -12.75 -4.01 -0.39
N GLN A 361 -13.75 -3.28 0.11
CA GLN A 361 -14.56 -3.71 1.26
C GLN A 361 -15.61 -4.76 0.88
N ARG A 362 -15.96 -4.88 -0.40
CA ARG A 362 -16.94 -5.84 -0.90
C ARG A 362 -16.22 -7.06 -1.47
N SER A 363 -16.42 -8.20 -0.81
CA SER A 363 -16.08 -9.54 -1.30
C SER A 363 -17.31 -10.46 -1.40
N THR A 364 -18.51 -9.96 -1.09
CA THR A 364 -19.71 -10.79 -0.86
C THR A 364 -20.94 -10.38 -1.67
N GLY A 365 -20.78 -9.62 -2.76
CA GLY A 365 -21.85 -9.35 -3.72
C GLY A 365 -21.23 -9.22 -5.09
N GLY A 366 -21.77 -9.92 -6.09
CA GLY A 366 -21.23 -10.00 -7.44
C GLY A 366 -20.71 -8.64 -7.94
N ILE A 367 -19.46 -8.61 -8.38
CA ILE A 367 -18.91 -7.42 -9.03
C ILE A 367 -19.69 -7.27 -10.34
N GLY A 368 -20.52 -6.22 -10.44
CA GLY A 368 -21.24 -5.92 -11.68
C GLY A 368 -20.30 -5.97 -12.88
N GLU A 369 -20.80 -6.43 -14.04
CA GLU A 369 -19.98 -6.79 -15.20
C GLU A 369 -18.92 -5.72 -15.55
N LYS A 370 -19.34 -4.45 -15.56
CA LYS A 370 -18.48 -3.27 -15.79
C LYS A 370 -17.29 -3.18 -14.85
N ALA A 371 -17.49 -3.45 -13.56
CA ALA A 371 -16.44 -3.35 -12.55
C ALA A 371 -15.43 -4.50 -12.63
N ARG A 372 -15.75 -5.60 -13.34
CA ARG A 372 -14.77 -6.69 -13.59
C ARG A 372 -13.62 -6.22 -14.47
N TYR A 373 -13.81 -5.26 -15.36
CA TYR A 373 -12.74 -4.72 -16.22
C TYR A 373 -11.79 -3.78 -15.46
N GLY A 374 -12.13 -3.38 -14.23
CA GLY A 374 -11.32 -2.48 -13.41
C GLY A 374 -11.36 -1.03 -13.89
N LYS A 375 -10.31 -0.28 -13.58
CA LYS A 375 -10.11 1.10 -14.04
C LYS A 375 -8.76 1.26 -14.72
N VAL A 376 -8.73 2.11 -15.73
CA VAL A 376 -7.55 2.41 -16.55
C VAL A 376 -7.14 3.86 -16.32
N PRO A 377 -5.89 4.16 -15.96
CA PRO A 377 -5.42 5.54 -15.84
C PRO A 377 -5.22 6.17 -17.21
N VAL A 378 -5.58 7.45 -17.30
CA VAL A 378 -5.33 8.31 -18.47
C VAL A 378 -4.42 9.42 -18.00
N ILE A 379 -3.13 9.33 -18.38
CA ILE A 379 -2.06 10.22 -17.91
C ILE A 379 -2.43 11.69 -18.10
N GLU A 380 -2.72 12.15 -19.32
CA GLU A 380 -3.00 13.58 -19.58
C GLU A 380 -4.19 14.17 -18.80
N LEU A 381 -5.05 13.32 -18.24
CA LEU A 381 -6.21 13.73 -17.46
C LEU A 381 -6.02 13.51 -15.95
N ALA A 382 -4.91 12.90 -15.53
CA ALA A 382 -4.65 12.43 -14.16
C ALA A 382 -5.88 11.76 -13.52
N ASN A 383 -6.55 10.89 -14.27
CA ASN A 383 -7.83 10.31 -13.87
C ASN A 383 -7.92 8.82 -14.22
N GLU A 384 -8.78 8.10 -13.49
CA GLU A 384 -9.03 6.68 -13.68
C GLU A 384 -10.41 6.44 -14.29
N TYR A 385 -10.41 5.95 -15.52
CA TYR A 385 -11.62 5.70 -16.27
C TYR A 385 -12.09 4.26 -16.09
N ASN A 386 -13.39 4.11 -15.83
CA ASN A 386 -14.05 2.81 -15.90
C ASN A 386 -14.22 2.39 -17.36
N ILE A 387 -14.65 1.15 -17.59
CA ILE A 387 -14.77 0.61 -18.95
C ILE A 387 -15.69 1.42 -19.87
N GLU A 388 -16.74 2.05 -19.35
CA GLU A 388 -17.65 2.89 -20.13
C GLU A 388 -17.00 4.21 -20.58
N LYS A 389 -16.23 4.85 -19.70
CA LYS A 389 -15.45 6.04 -20.05
C LYS A 389 -14.37 5.68 -21.07
N ILE A 390 -13.71 4.52 -20.91
CA ILE A 390 -12.76 4.02 -21.91
C ILE A 390 -13.44 3.76 -23.24
N GLN A 391 -14.60 3.11 -23.27
CA GLN A 391 -15.37 2.91 -24.50
C GLN A 391 -15.72 4.24 -25.18
N ARG A 392 -16.18 5.25 -24.42
CA ARG A 392 -16.46 6.57 -24.99
C ARG A 392 -15.20 7.22 -25.56
N PHE A 393 -14.09 7.16 -24.82
CA PHE A 393 -12.82 7.69 -25.25
C PHE A 393 -12.32 7.02 -26.53
N LEU A 394 -12.38 5.70 -26.62
CA LEU A 394 -11.98 4.95 -27.82
C LEU A 394 -12.89 5.24 -29.03
N LYS A 395 -14.18 5.50 -28.81
CA LYS A 395 -15.10 5.90 -29.90
C LYS A 395 -14.82 7.30 -30.41
N GLU A 396 -14.44 8.21 -29.51
CA GLU A 396 -14.22 9.63 -29.83
C GLU A 396 -12.81 9.88 -30.41
N TYR A 397 -11.79 9.22 -29.85
CA TYR A 397 -10.38 9.49 -30.15
C TYR A 397 -9.62 8.31 -30.77
N GLY A 398 -10.23 7.13 -30.87
CA GLY A 398 -9.61 5.91 -31.41
C GLY A 398 -8.68 5.19 -30.43
N GLU A 399 -7.89 5.93 -29.65
CA GLU A 399 -6.95 5.40 -28.66
C GLU A 399 -6.77 6.33 -27.45
N LEU A 400 -6.14 5.83 -26.38
CA LEU A 400 -5.68 6.68 -25.27
C LEU A 400 -4.39 7.41 -25.66
N PRO A 401 -4.03 8.51 -24.96
CA PRO A 401 -2.76 9.19 -25.16
C PRO A 401 -1.59 8.20 -25.19
N ASN A 402 -0.79 8.30 -26.25
CA ASN A 402 0.34 7.42 -26.49
C ASN A 402 1.40 7.59 -25.40
N ILE A 403 1.91 6.47 -24.90
CA ILE A 403 3.04 6.40 -23.98
C ILE A 403 3.92 5.28 -24.53
N GLU A 404 5.17 5.60 -24.87
CA GLU A 404 6.08 4.66 -25.51
C GLU A 404 6.15 3.34 -24.72
N SER A 405 6.12 2.20 -25.42
CA SER A 405 6.15 0.86 -24.82
C SER A 405 4.96 0.45 -23.93
N LEU A 406 3.94 1.30 -23.77
CA LEU A 406 2.66 0.94 -23.15
C LEU A 406 1.54 0.89 -24.21
N PRO A 407 0.53 0.03 -24.05
CA PRO A 407 -0.54 -0.07 -25.04
C PRO A 407 -1.37 1.22 -25.06
N SER A 408 -1.65 1.79 -26.24
CA SER A 408 -2.54 2.96 -26.40
C SER A 408 -4.02 2.55 -26.52
N LYS A 409 -4.28 1.36 -27.04
CA LYS A 409 -5.62 0.78 -27.20
C LYS A 409 -5.67 -0.69 -26.76
N PRO A 410 -6.80 -1.16 -26.21
CA PRO A 410 -7.02 -2.58 -25.97
C PRO A 410 -7.40 -3.29 -27.28
N GLU A 411 -7.41 -4.62 -27.26
CA GLU A 411 -8.23 -5.37 -28.21
C GLU A 411 -9.70 -4.94 -28.03
N TRP A 412 -10.27 -4.38 -29.10
CA TRP A 412 -11.56 -3.68 -29.05
C TRP A 412 -12.35 -3.95 -30.33
N ASN A 413 -13.56 -4.51 -30.17
CA ASN A 413 -14.55 -4.66 -31.23
C ASN A 413 -15.69 -3.65 -31.01
N PRO A 414 -15.76 -2.55 -31.79
CA PRO A 414 -16.77 -1.51 -31.59
C PRO A 414 -18.22 -1.98 -31.80
N ASP A 415 -18.40 -3.03 -32.61
CA ASP A 415 -19.70 -3.54 -33.05
C ASP A 415 -20.27 -4.63 -32.12
N GLY A 416 -19.52 -5.04 -31.10
CA GLY A 416 -20.01 -6.00 -30.10
C GLY A 416 -21.28 -5.48 -29.40
N GLY A 417 -22.22 -6.37 -29.08
CA GLY A 417 -23.43 -6.02 -28.33
C GLY A 417 -23.18 -5.94 -26.82
N SER A 418 -22.26 -6.78 -26.32
CA SER A 418 -21.89 -6.90 -24.90
C SER A 418 -20.48 -6.38 -24.61
N LEU A 419 -20.15 -6.18 -23.32
CA LEU A 419 -18.79 -5.81 -22.92
C LEU A 419 -17.77 -6.90 -23.24
N THR A 420 -18.17 -8.17 -23.15
CA THR A 420 -17.30 -9.31 -23.44
C THR A 420 -17.00 -9.44 -24.93
N GLU A 421 -17.99 -9.20 -25.81
CA GLU A 421 -17.75 -9.14 -27.25
C GLU A 421 -16.87 -7.95 -27.64
N LYS A 422 -17.03 -6.84 -26.91
CA LYS A 422 -16.28 -5.60 -27.13
C LYS A 422 -14.82 -5.67 -26.69
N PHE A 423 -14.57 -6.16 -25.48
CA PHE A 423 -13.27 -6.06 -24.79
C PHE A 423 -12.68 -7.42 -24.40
N GLY A 424 -13.32 -8.52 -24.80
CA GLY A 424 -12.88 -9.88 -24.47
C GLY A 424 -12.98 -10.21 -22.99
N ASN A 425 -12.11 -11.11 -22.53
CA ASN A 425 -12.12 -11.56 -21.14
C ASN A 425 -11.66 -10.43 -20.18
N PRO A 426 -12.39 -10.13 -19.08
CA PRO A 426 -12.01 -9.07 -18.16
C PRO A 426 -10.60 -9.24 -17.54
N LYS A 427 -10.15 -10.48 -17.28
CA LYS A 427 -8.80 -10.75 -16.76
C LYS A 427 -7.75 -10.36 -17.79
N GLN A 428 -7.95 -10.74 -19.05
CA GLN A 428 -7.01 -10.42 -20.13
C GLN A 428 -6.98 -8.92 -20.40
N PHE A 429 -8.14 -8.27 -20.47
CA PHE A 429 -8.22 -6.80 -20.57
C PHE A 429 -7.43 -6.11 -19.46
N ARG A 430 -7.59 -6.56 -18.20
CA ARG A 430 -6.83 -6.00 -17.07
C ARG A 430 -5.33 -6.23 -17.26
N ILE A 431 -4.88 -7.44 -17.56
CA ILE A 431 -3.46 -7.78 -17.67
C ILE A 431 -2.79 -6.99 -18.82
N HIS A 432 -3.38 -7.05 -20.01
CA HIS A 432 -2.76 -6.55 -21.24
C HIS A 432 -2.98 -5.06 -21.47
N PHE A 433 -4.00 -4.45 -20.87
CA PHE A 433 -4.30 -3.04 -21.07
C PHE A 433 -4.40 -2.27 -19.73
N GLY A 434 -5.40 -2.57 -18.91
CA GLY A 434 -5.73 -1.71 -17.78
C GLY A 434 -4.64 -1.58 -16.71
N LYS A 435 -3.95 -2.68 -16.39
CA LYS A 435 -2.84 -2.70 -15.43
C LYS A 435 -1.52 -2.30 -16.08
N ALA A 436 -1.29 -2.64 -17.34
CA ALA A 436 -0.13 -2.16 -18.09
C ALA A 436 -0.09 -0.62 -18.13
N ARG A 437 -1.21 0.02 -18.43
CA ARG A 437 -1.34 1.49 -18.42
C ARG A 437 -0.99 2.14 -17.08
N ARG A 438 -1.06 1.43 -15.95
CA ARG A 438 -0.69 2.00 -14.63
C ARG A 438 0.79 2.24 -14.46
N LEU A 439 1.61 1.62 -15.30
CA LEU A 439 3.00 1.96 -15.33
C LEU A 439 3.20 3.40 -15.82
N SER A 440 2.20 4.07 -16.42
CA SER A 440 2.26 5.50 -16.77
C SER A 440 2.68 6.42 -15.62
N HIS A 441 2.50 6.01 -14.36
CA HIS A 441 3.01 6.77 -13.22
C HIS A 441 4.55 6.87 -13.17
N VAL A 442 5.27 5.94 -13.82
CA VAL A 442 6.74 6.06 -14.03
C VAL A 442 7.03 7.24 -14.97
N GLU A 443 6.28 7.36 -16.06
CA GLU A 443 6.37 8.50 -16.99
C GLU A 443 6.00 9.81 -16.30
N GLU A 444 4.92 9.85 -15.50
CA GLU A 444 4.58 11.03 -14.70
C GLU A 444 5.74 11.42 -13.79
N ALA A 445 6.31 10.47 -13.03
CA ALA A 445 7.48 10.73 -12.18
C ALA A 445 8.69 11.26 -12.98
N SER A 446 8.90 10.77 -14.21
CA SER A 446 9.96 11.28 -15.09
C SER A 446 9.73 12.72 -15.52
N ARG A 447 8.53 13.06 -15.99
CA ARG A 447 8.16 14.43 -16.36
C ARG A 447 8.31 15.41 -15.20
N LEU A 448 7.97 14.97 -13.97
CA LEU A 448 8.17 15.78 -12.77
C LEU A 448 9.65 16.07 -12.55
N ARG A 449 10.53 15.07 -12.65
CA ARG A 449 11.98 15.26 -12.47
C ARG A 449 12.57 16.20 -13.52
N GLU A 450 12.18 16.05 -14.78
CA GLU A 450 12.59 16.96 -15.86
C GLU A 450 12.18 18.40 -15.53
N SER A 451 10.93 18.60 -15.13
CA SER A 451 10.45 19.93 -14.75
C SER A 451 11.18 20.51 -13.52
N ILE A 452 11.58 19.69 -12.54
CA ILE A 452 12.42 20.13 -11.41
C ILE A 452 13.79 20.60 -11.89
N LYS A 453 14.43 19.86 -12.82
CA LYS A 453 15.71 20.27 -13.42
C LYS A 453 15.61 21.61 -14.14
N ASP A 454 14.47 21.87 -14.77
CA ASP A 454 14.17 23.15 -15.44
C ASP A 454 13.83 24.29 -14.45
N GLY A 455 13.96 24.05 -13.13
CA GLY A 455 13.77 25.05 -12.08
C GLY A 455 12.33 25.20 -11.60
N ASN A 456 11.42 24.30 -11.96
CA ASN A 456 10.04 24.33 -11.46
C ASN A 456 9.96 23.75 -10.04
N LEU A 457 9.53 24.57 -9.08
CA LEU A 457 9.42 24.18 -7.67
C LEU A 457 8.13 23.41 -7.33
N SER A 458 7.12 23.40 -8.21
CA SER A 458 5.85 22.71 -7.94
C SER A 458 5.26 22.08 -9.21
N PRO A 459 5.99 21.17 -9.88
CA PRO A 459 5.54 20.55 -11.11
C PRO A 459 4.32 19.65 -10.92
N ALA A 460 4.22 18.91 -9.81
CA ALA A 460 3.10 17.98 -9.62
C ALA A 460 1.78 18.74 -9.45
N LYS A 461 1.79 19.80 -8.66
CA LYS A 461 0.65 20.70 -8.51
C LYS A 461 0.24 21.30 -9.86
N ARG A 462 1.18 21.84 -10.64
CA ARG A 462 0.88 22.43 -11.96
C ARG A 462 0.27 21.43 -12.94
N TYR A 463 0.78 20.21 -12.94
CA TYR A 463 0.26 19.10 -13.75
C TYR A 463 -1.19 18.76 -13.33
N LEU A 464 -1.41 18.55 -12.04
CA LEU A 464 -2.70 18.12 -11.50
C LEU A 464 -3.77 19.21 -11.56
N GLU A 465 -3.42 20.48 -11.38
CA GLU A 465 -4.36 21.60 -11.47
C GLU A 465 -4.95 21.76 -12.89
N LYS A 466 -4.19 21.39 -13.92
CA LYS A 466 -4.61 21.41 -15.33
C LYS A 466 -5.33 20.14 -15.78
N SER A 467 -5.27 19.09 -14.97
CA SER A 467 -5.87 17.78 -15.25
C SER A 467 -7.40 17.77 -15.06
N ASP A 468 -8.02 16.60 -15.20
CA ASP A 468 -9.43 16.36 -14.86
C ASP A 468 -9.56 15.55 -13.56
N HIS A 469 -8.57 15.64 -12.66
CA HIS A 469 -8.61 14.96 -11.37
C HIS A 469 -9.74 15.53 -10.48
N PRO A 470 -10.63 14.69 -9.92
CA PRO A 470 -11.86 15.14 -9.25
C PRO A 470 -11.67 16.02 -8.00
N GLU A 471 -10.52 15.92 -7.33
CA GLU A 471 -10.22 16.76 -6.17
C GLU A 471 -8.95 17.62 -6.30
N LEU A 472 -8.17 17.46 -7.38
CA LEU A 472 -6.85 18.12 -7.53
C LEU A 472 -6.83 19.10 -8.70
N SER A 473 -7.86 19.08 -9.55
CA SER A 473 -8.02 20.00 -10.67
C SER A 473 -8.62 21.34 -10.22
N ASN A 474 -8.18 22.42 -10.88
CA ASN A 474 -8.78 23.76 -10.78
C ASN A 474 -10.01 23.93 -11.71
N LYS A 475 -10.40 22.90 -12.46
CA LYS A 475 -11.57 22.94 -13.36
C LYS A 475 -12.91 22.61 -12.66
N ASN A 476 -12.90 22.42 -11.34
CA ASN A 476 -14.09 22.02 -10.55
C ASN A 476 -14.85 23.21 -9.96
#